data_AF-A0A3D5DQW5-F1
#
_entry.id   AF-A0A3D5DQW5-F1
#
_cell.length_a   1.000
_cell.length_b   1.000
_cell.length_c   1.000
_cell.angle_alpha   90.00
_cell.angle_beta   90.00
_cell.angle_gamma   90.00
#
_symmetry.space_group_name_H-M   'P 1'
#
loop_
_entity.id
_entity.type
_entity.pdbx_description
1 polymer ?
#
loop_
_entity_poly.entity_id
_entity_poly.type
_entity_poly.pdbx_seq_one_letter_code
_entity_poly.pdbx_strand_id
1 'polypeptide(L)'
;MSGPAAPPAAERTELLRALGAVSSTPPPHCGPAAAALGLPGPAAAEHTAVFVLSLPPHAAIHLGGDGKLGGEGLDRVAGFWRALGLAPPGDADHLGALLMLYAELGDAETAAHNESSRAQLRRAREALLWEHLWSWAPGYLTAVQRPGTPTLGTWARLTLDALAREARCCAVPATLPLALRAAPPPLATVLSEASAPAGSGPAGSETGDPAGHLLDLLLAPVRSGLVLTRENLREAADAAGVGYRVGERRYTLQAMLDQDPAATLGWLSGFARQWASWHIEQQPVTGPDPRRWWADRAAGTALALRNLQRRHRGG
;
A
#
# COMPACT_ATOMS: atom_id res chain seq x y z
N MET A 1 -13.13 -34.99 0.12
CA MET A 1 -13.88 -33.88 -0.50
C MET A 1 -12.92 -33.15 -1.41
N SER A 2 -13.03 -33.36 -2.73
CA SER A 2 -12.22 -32.61 -3.69
C SER A 2 -12.66 -31.15 -3.66
N GLY A 3 -11.72 -30.22 -3.43
CA GLY A 3 -12.00 -28.79 -3.52
C GLY A 3 -12.48 -28.40 -4.92
N PRO A 4 -13.16 -27.25 -5.06
CA PRO A 4 -13.59 -26.78 -6.39
C PRO A 4 -12.39 -26.67 -7.33
N ALA A 5 -12.55 -27.16 -8.56
CA ALA A 5 -11.54 -27.04 -9.60
C ALA A 5 -11.17 -25.55 -9.80
N ALA A 6 -9.88 -25.26 -10.02
CA ALA A 6 -9.45 -23.91 -10.30
C ALA A 6 -10.13 -23.40 -11.59
N PRO A 7 -10.61 -22.14 -11.62
CA PRO A 7 -11.24 -21.59 -12.82
C PRO A 7 -10.23 -21.59 -13.99
N PRO A 8 -10.70 -21.76 -15.24
CA PRO A 8 -9.86 -21.69 -16.43
C PRO A 8 -9.14 -20.34 -16.52
N ALA A 9 -8.00 -20.31 -17.21
CA ALA A 9 -7.12 -19.14 -17.27
C ALA A 9 -7.83 -17.86 -17.76
N ALA A 10 -8.71 -17.98 -18.75
CA ALA A 10 -9.49 -16.87 -19.30
C ALA A 10 -10.47 -16.25 -18.28
N GLU A 11 -11.10 -17.06 -17.43
CA GLU A 11 -11.97 -16.54 -16.37
C GLU A 11 -11.17 -15.79 -15.29
N ARG A 12 -9.91 -16.20 -15.06
CA ARG A 12 -9.03 -15.50 -14.12
C ARG A 12 -8.56 -14.14 -14.64
N THR A 13 -8.20 -14.06 -15.92
CA THR A 13 -7.76 -12.77 -16.52
C THR A 13 -8.92 -11.78 -16.61
N GLU A 14 -10.13 -12.24 -16.96
CA GLU A 14 -11.33 -11.40 -16.95
C GLU A 14 -11.72 -10.91 -15.55
N LEU A 15 -11.58 -11.76 -14.52
CA LEU A 15 -11.79 -11.34 -13.12
C LEU A 15 -10.86 -10.17 -12.74
N LEU A 16 -9.57 -10.27 -13.04
CA LEU A 16 -8.59 -9.21 -12.73
C LEU A 16 -8.86 -7.93 -13.52
N ARG A 17 -9.28 -8.07 -14.78
CA ARG A 17 -9.68 -6.95 -15.65
C ARG A 17 -10.88 -6.19 -15.07
N ALA A 18 -11.92 -6.91 -14.65
CA ALA A 18 -13.10 -6.33 -14.01
C ALA A 18 -12.76 -5.66 -12.65
N LEU A 19 -11.91 -6.28 -11.84
CA LEU A 19 -11.46 -5.71 -10.57
C LEU A 19 -10.66 -4.41 -10.78
N GLY A 20 -9.78 -4.36 -11.78
CA GLY A 20 -9.03 -3.17 -12.15
C GLY A 20 -9.94 -2.03 -12.60
N ALA A 21 -10.94 -2.32 -13.44
CA ALA A 21 -11.89 -1.34 -13.96
C ALA A 21 -12.69 -0.62 -12.86
N VAL A 22 -13.00 -1.30 -11.75
CA VAL A 22 -13.69 -0.66 -10.61
C VAL A 22 -12.85 0.42 -9.94
N SER A 23 -11.53 0.28 -9.92
CA SER A 23 -10.63 1.28 -9.31
C SER A 23 -10.21 2.40 -10.28
N SER A 24 -10.14 2.11 -11.58
CA SER A 24 -9.64 3.05 -12.59
C SER A 24 -10.70 3.97 -13.17
N THR A 25 -11.99 3.61 -13.07
CA THR A 25 -13.05 4.34 -13.77
C THR A 25 -14.08 4.86 -12.77
N PRO A 26 -14.39 6.17 -12.74
CA PRO A 26 -15.37 6.70 -11.80
C PRO A 26 -16.81 6.24 -12.13
N PRO A 27 -17.71 6.17 -11.14
CA PRO A 27 -19.14 5.97 -11.37
C PRO A 27 -19.73 7.05 -12.30
N PRO A 28 -20.69 6.71 -13.18
CA PRO A 28 -21.35 5.41 -13.29
C PRO A 28 -20.59 4.37 -14.13
N HIS A 29 -19.44 4.72 -14.72
CA HIS A 29 -18.78 3.92 -15.75
C HIS A 29 -18.13 2.62 -15.21
N CYS A 30 -17.82 2.53 -13.92
CA CYS A 30 -17.43 1.26 -13.28
C CYS A 30 -18.62 0.33 -12.97
N GLY A 31 -19.86 0.80 -13.14
CA GLY A 31 -21.08 0.06 -12.81
C GLY A 31 -21.18 -1.32 -13.50
N PRO A 32 -20.94 -1.42 -14.83
CA PRO A 32 -20.93 -2.71 -15.52
C PRO A 32 -19.90 -3.70 -14.96
N ALA A 33 -18.70 -3.22 -14.62
CA ALA A 33 -17.65 -4.06 -14.04
C ALA A 33 -18.03 -4.54 -12.64
N ALA A 34 -18.56 -3.65 -11.79
CA ALA A 34 -19.07 -4.04 -10.47
C ALA A 34 -20.20 -5.07 -10.56
N ALA A 35 -21.15 -4.88 -11.50
CA ALA A 35 -22.25 -5.80 -11.72
C ALA A 35 -21.76 -7.19 -12.19
N ALA A 36 -20.77 -7.25 -13.09
CA ALA A 36 -20.16 -8.50 -13.53
C ALA A 36 -19.47 -9.27 -12.39
N LEU A 37 -18.97 -8.56 -11.37
CA LEU A 37 -18.39 -9.14 -10.16
C LEU A 37 -19.44 -9.54 -9.11
N GLY A 38 -20.73 -9.29 -9.36
CA GLY A 38 -21.79 -9.48 -8.38
C GLY A 38 -21.71 -8.50 -7.20
N LEU A 39 -21.03 -7.37 -7.38
CA LEU A 39 -20.86 -6.33 -6.37
C LEU A 39 -21.87 -5.20 -6.58
N PRO A 40 -22.33 -4.54 -5.49
CA PRO A 40 -23.02 -3.27 -5.64
C PRO A 40 -22.07 -2.27 -6.32
N GLY A 41 -22.59 -1.47 -7.25
CA GLY A 41 -21.82 -0.37 -7.82
C GLY A 41 -21.53 0.68 -6.74
N PRO A 42 -20.27 1.14 -6.57
CA PRO A 42 -19.97 2.16 -5.58
C PRO A 42 -20.68 3.48 -5.93
N ALA A 43 -21.21 4.16 -4.93
CA ALA A 43 -21.72 5.52 -5.11
C ALA A 43 -20.56 6.47 -5.49
N ALA A 44 -20.83 7.50 -6.29
CA ALA A 44 -19.81 8.48 -6.67
C ALA A 44 -19.13 9.15 -5.47
N ALA A 45 -19.89 9.39 -4.39
CA ALA A 45 -19.35 9.94 -3.14
C ALA A 45 -18.40 8.96 -2.43
N GLU A 46 -18.77 7.67 -2.34
CA GLU A 46 -17.91 6.63 -1.74
C GLU A 46 -16.63 6.46 -2.56
N HIS A 47 -16.75 6.35 -3.89
CA HIS A 47 -15.61 6.24 -4.80
C HIS A 47 -14.64 7.42 -4.67
N THR A 48 -15.16 8.65 -4.64
CA THR A 48 -14.32 9.86 -4.47
C THR A 48 -13.68 9.89 -3.08
N ALA A 49 -14.44 9.58 -2.03
CA ALA A 49 -13.94 9.56 -0.66
C ALA A 49 -12.76 8.59 -0.48
N VAL A 50 -12.83 7.42 -1.12
CA VAL A 50 -11.79 6.38 -1.06
C VAL A 50 -10.67 6.67 -2.04
N PHE A 51 -10.91 6.57 -3.35
CA PHE A 51 -9.84 6.54 -4.35
C PHE A 51 -9.25 7.90 -4.72
N VAL A 52 -9.94 9.00 -4.40
CA VAL A 52 -9.42 10.35 -4.70
C VAL A 52 -8.89 11.02 -3.44
N LEU A 53 -9.65 10.95 -2.35
CA LEU A 53 -9.38 11.78 -1.17
C LEU A 53 -8.58 11.08 -0.05
N SER A 54 -8.67 9.75 0.07
CA SER A 54 -8.11 9.04 1.23
C SER A 54 -7.02 8.04 0.86
N LEU A 55 -7.26 7.23 -0.16
CA LEU A 55 -6.48 6.06 -0.57
C LEU A 55 -6.35 5.99 -2.11
N PRO A 56 -5.66 6.95 -2.76
CA PRO A 56 -5.34 6.82 -4.18
C PRO A 56 -4.55 5.53 -4.45
N PRO A 57 -4.99 4.70 -5.40
CA PRO A 57 -4.46 3.33 -5.60
C PRO A 57 -3.14 3.31 -6.39
N HIS A 58 -2.13 4.06 -5.95
CA HIS A 58 -0.84 4.19 -6.66
C HIS A 58 0.31 3.57 -5.87
N ALA A 59 1.10 2.71 -6.52
CA ALA A 59 2.23 2.05 -5.88
C ALA A 59 3.27 3.04 -5.34
N ALA A 60 3.47 4.19 -6.00
CA ALA A 60 4.41 5.23 -5.56
C ALA A 60 4.11 5.77 -4.16
N ILE A 61 2.84 5.90 -3.78
CA ILE A 61 2.44 6.33 -2.43
C ILE A 61 2.92 5.33 -1.38
N HIS A 62 2.94 4.05 -1.71
CA HIS A 62 3.29 3.01 -0.74
C HIS A 62 4.78 2.69 -0.70
N LEU A 63 5.44 2.72 -1.86
CA LEU A 63 6.82 2.26 -2.02
C LEU A 63 7.83 3.42 -2.16
N GLY A 64 7.36 4.65 -2.40
CA GLY A 64 8.19 5.83 -2.49
C GLY A 64 8.61 6.36 -1.12
N GLY A 65 9.84 6.86 -1.01
CA GLY A 65 10.40 7.34 0.27
C GLY A 65 9.65 8.48 0.92
N ASP A 66 8.90 9.26 0.13
CA ASP A 66 8.14 10.43 0.58
C ASP A 66 6.64 10.14 0.77
N GLY A 67 6.17 8.96 0.35
CA GLY A 67 4.75 8.60 0.43
C GLY A 67 3.81 9.40 -0.49
N LYS A 68 4.33 9.90 -1.62
CA LYS A 68 3.62 10.80 -2.55
C LYS A 68 3.42 10.15 -3.92
N LEU A 69 2.55 10.74 -4.73
CA LEU A 69 2.38 10.38 -6.14
C LEU A 69 3.63 10.75 -6.96
N GLY A 70 3.94 9.93 -7.96
CA GLY A 70 5.06 10.16 -8.88
C GLY A 70 6.42 9.78 -8.30
N GLY A 71 7.47 10.41 -8.84
CA GLY A 71 8.86 10.18 -8.45
C GLY A 71 9.36 8.76 -8.74
N GLU A 72 10.37 8.32 -7.98
CA GLU A 72 11.07 7.05 -8.20
C GLU A 72 10.15 5.83 -8.18
N GLY A 73 9.06 5.87 -7.40
CA GLY A 73 8.08 4.79 -7.32
C GLY A 73 7.37 4.57 -8.66
N LEU A 74 6.89 5.65 -9.28
CA LEU A 74 6.27 5.62 -10.60
C LEU A 74 7.30 5.27 -11.68
N ASP A 75 8.49 5.88 -11.63
CA ASP A 75 9.54 5.64 -12.63
C ASP A 75 9.98 4.19 -12.69
N ARG A 76 10.06 3.52 -11.53
CA ARG A 76 10.37 2.09 -11.45
C ARG A 76 9.32 1.24 -12.17
N VAL A 77 8.04 1.53 -11.94
CA VAL A 77 6.95 0.80 -12.60
C VAL A 77 6.93 1.12 -14.09
N ALA A 78 7.05 2.40 -14.48
CA ALA A 78 7.14 2.80 -15.89
C ALA A 78 8.33 2.13 -16.61
N GLY A 79 9.45 1.92 -15.92
CA GLY A 79 10.58 1.15 -16.43
C GLY A 79 10.23 -0.31 -16.76
N PHE A 80 9.38 -0.94 -15.95
CA PHE A 80 8.88 -2.30 -16.22
C PHE A 80 8.03 -2.35 -17.51
N TRP A 81 7.13 -1.39 -17.71
CA TRP A 81 6.38 -1.26 -18.97
C TRP A 81 7.32 -1.16 -20.19
N ARG A 82 8.35 -0.31 -20.11
CA ARG A 82 9.35 -0.16 -21.17
C ARG A 82 10.16 -1.44 -21.41
N ALA A 83 10.48 -2.18 -20.35
CA ALA A 83 11.18 -3.47 -20.46
C ALA A 83 10.34 -4.54 -21.18
N LEU A 84 9.00 -4.41 -21.15
CA LEU A 84 8.08 -5.22 -21.96
C LEU A 84 7.93 -4.71 -23.39
N GLY A 85 8.58 -3.61 -23.76
CA GLY A 85 8.42 -2.96 -25.07
C GLY A 85 7.13 -2.14 -25.20
N LEU A 86 6.47 -1.82 -24.08
CA LEU A 86 5.23 -1.04 -24.05
C LEU A 86 5.49 0.43 -23.69
N ALA A 87 4.66 1.32 -24.20
CA ALA A 87 4.62 2.71 -23.75
C ALA A 87 3.91 2.77 -22.38
N PRO A 88 4.57 3.27 -21.31
CA PRO A 88 3.91 3.38 -20.01
C PRO A 88 2.79 4.44 -20.07
N PRO A 89 1.59 4.15 -19.52
CA PRO A 89 0.58 5.18 -19.33
C PRO A 89 1.03 6.19 -18.27
N GLY A 90 0.40 7.37 -18.22
CA GLY A 90 0.76 8.44 -17.26
C GLY A 90 0.62 8.02 -15.79
N ASP A 91 -0.26 7.06 -15.53
CA ASP A 91 -0.56 6.44 -14.25
C ASP A 91 -0.12 4.97 -14.22
N ALA A 92 1.06 4.67 -14.80
CA ALA A 92 1.63 3.31 -14.91
C ALA A 92 1.64 2.49 -13.61
N ASP A 93 1.65 3.15 -12.45
CA ASP A 93 1.67 2.55 -11.11
C ASP A 93 0.30 2.44 -10.44
N HIS A 94 -0.78 2.84 -11.12
CA HIS A 94 -2.15 2.70 -10.65
C HIS A 94 -2.55 1.23 -10.60
N LEU A 95 -3.19 0.80 -9.50
CA LEU A 95 -3.57 -0.60 -9.27
C LEU A 95 -4.36 -1.19 -10.44
N GLY A 96 -5.38 -0.47 -10.92
CA GLY A 96 -6.18 -0.93 -12.06
C GLY A 96 -5.38 -1.08 -13.37
N ALA A 97 -4.39 -0.21 -13.64
CA ALA A 97 -3.52 -0.34 -14.80
C ALA A 97 -2.61 -1.58 -14.67
N LEU A 98 -2.10 -1.85 -13.47
CA LEU A 98 -1.29 -3.03 -13.18
C LEU A 98 -2.09 -4.34 -13.28
N LEU A 99 -3.34 -4.34 -12.81
CA LEU A 99 -4.25 -5.48 -12.94
C LEU A 99 -4.61 -5.75 -14.41
N MET A 100 -4.84 -4.69 -15.20
CA MET A 100 -5.07 -4.81 -16.64
C MET A 100 -3.86 -5.41 -17.36
N LEU A 101 -2.66 -4.88 -17.11
CA LEU A 101 -1.41 -5.41 -17.69
C LEU A 101 -1.20 -6.88 -17.30
N TYR A 102 -1.49 -7.24 -16.04
CA TYR A 102 -1.37 -8.62 -15.59
C TYR A 102 -2.31 -9.56 -16.35
N ALA A 103 -3.55 -9.14 -16.58
CA ALA A 103 -4.51 -9.88 -17.38
C ALA A 103 -4.05 -10.03 -18.84
N GLU A 104 -3.57 -8.94 -19.46
CA GLU A 104 -3.06 -8.95 -20.83
C GLU A 104 -1.85 -9.88 -21.01
N LEU A 105 -0.92 -9.89 -20.06
CA LEU A 105 0.21 -10.83 -20.06
C LEU A 105 -0.26 -12.28 -19.96
N GLY A 106 -1.33 -12.56 -19.20
CA GLY A 106 -1.92 -13.90 -19.08
C GLY A 106 -2.60 -14.37 -20.37
N ASP A 107 -3.32 -13.46 -21.05
CA ASP A 107 -3.93 -13.75 -22.35
C ASP A 107 -2.85 -14.01 -23.41
N ALA A 108 -1.81 -13.17 -23.44
CA ALA A 108 -0.67 -13.34 -24.33
C ALA A 108 0.09 -14.65 -24.05
N GLU A 109 0.31 -15.02 -22.77
CA GLU A 109 0.92 -16.29 -22.37
C GLU A 109 0.15 -17.47 -22.96
N THR A 110 -1.19 -17.41 -22.90
CA THR A 110 -2.08 -18.46 -23.40
C THR A 110 -2.06 -18.54 -24.93
N ALA A 111 -2.03 -17.40 -25.61
CA ALA A 111 -2.00 -17.31 -27.07
C ALA A 111 -0.64 -17.64 -27.70
N ALA A 112 0.45 -17.66 -26.91
CA ALA A 112 1.79 -17.87 -27.40
C ALA A 112 1.97 -19.21 -28.14
N HIS A 113 2.53 -19.14 -29.36
CA HIS A 113 2.68 -20.29 -30.27
C HIS A 113 3.85 -21.22 -29.94
N ASN A 114 4.82 -20.76 -29.14
CA ASN A 114 5.99 -21.55 -28.78
C ASN A 114 6.29 -21.43 -27.28
N GLU A 115 6.97 -22.44 -26.74
CA GLU A 115 7.22 -22.54 -25.30
C GLU A 115 8.20 -21.46 -24.78
N SER A 116 9.14 -21.00 -25.60
CA SER A 116 10.08 -19.94 -25.22
C SER A 116 9.36 -18.61 -24.95
N SER A 117 8.49 -18.20 -25.88
CA SER A 117 7.66 -17.00 -25.74
C SER A 117 6.70 -17.13 -24.56
N ARG A 118 6.07 -18.29 -24.38
CA ARG A 118 5.20 -18.57 -23.23
C ARG A 118 5.96 -18.44 -21.91
N ALA A 119 7.14 -19.03 -21.80
CA ALA A 119 7.97 -18.96 -20.60
C ALA A 119 8.44 -17.53 -20.32
N GLN A 120 8.74 -16.72 -21.34
CA GLN A 120 9.07 -15.30 -21.17
C GLN A 120 7.88 -14.49 -20.62
N LEU A 121 6.69 -14.69 -21.17
CA LEU A 121 5.46 -14.01 -20.72
C LEU A 121 5.10 -14.43 -19.30
N ARG A 122 5.26 -15.71 -18.95
CA ARG A 122 5.09 -16.18 -17.58
C ARG A 122 6.03 -15.47 -16.62
N ARG A 123 7.33 -15.39 -16.93
CA ARG A 123 8.31 -14.68 -16.10
C ARG A 123 7.96 -13.20 -15.94
N ALA A 124 7.51 -12.54 -17.01
CA ALA A 124 7.04 -11.16 -16.95
C ALA A 124 5.82 -11.02 -16.02
N ARG A 125 4.84 -11.91 -16.15
CA ARG A 125 3.64 -11.95 -15.30
C ARG A 125 3.99 -12.18 -13.83
N GLU A 126 4.87 -13.13 -13.54
CA GLU A 126 5.37 -13.39 -12.18
C GLU A 126 6.14 -12.19 -11.61
N ALA A 127 6.99 -11.53 -12.41
CA ALA A 127 7.69 -10.33 -12.00
C ALA A 127 6.71 -9.17 -11.69
N LEU A 128 5.71 -8.94 -12.55
CA LEU A 128 4.66 -7.95 -12.31
C LEU A 128 3.92 -8.22 -11.00
N LEU A 129 3.55 -9.48 -10.74
CA LEU A 129 2.89 -9.85 -9.49
C LEU A 129 3.75 -9.54 -8.29
N TRP A 130 4.98 -10.07 -8.23
CA TRP A 130 5.78 -10.00 -7.02
C TRP A 130 6.40 -8.62 -6.80
N GLU A 131 6.93 -7.99 -7.84
CA GLU A 131 7.63 -6.71 -7.73
C GLU A 131 6.67 -5.52 -7.62
N HIS A 132 5.55 -5.55 -8.34
CA HIS A 132 4.73 -4.36 -8.59
C HIS A 132 3.29 -4.44 -8.07
N LEU A 133 2.77 -5.61 -7.71
CA LEU A 133 1.45 -5.75 -7.08
C LEU A 133 1.58 -6.19 -5.63
N TRP A 134 2.14 -7.38 -5.38
CA TRP A 134 2.18 -8.02 -4.08
C TRP A 134 3.05 -7.28 -3.05
N SER A 135 4.02 -6.48 -3.51
CA SER A 135 4.91 -5.69 -2.67
C SER A 135 4.19 -4.62 -1.85
N TRP A 136 2.97 -4.20 -2.24
CA TRP A 136 2.22 -3.13 -1.55
C TRP A 136 0.69 -3.32 -1.53
N ALA A 137 0.11 -3.95 -2.56
CA ALA A 137 -1.34 -4.06 -2.70
C ALA A 137 -2.04 -4.73 -1.51
N PRO A 138 -1.50 -5.78 -0.86
CA PRO A 138 -2.14 -6.37 0.33
C PRO A 138 -2.38 -5.37 1.46
N GLY A 139 -1.38 -4.52 1.77
CA GLY A 139 -1.52 -3.47 2.78
C GLY A 139 -2.52 -2.39 2.37
N TYR A 140 -2.49 -1.98 1.09
CA TYR A 140 -3.46 -1.04 0.52
C TYR A 140 -4.90 -1.57 0.62
N LEU A 141 -5.15 -2.79 0.16
CA LEU A 141 -6.47 -3.42 0.16
C LEU A 141 -6.98 -3.68 1.57
N THR A 142 -6.08 -3.92 2.53
CA THR A 142 -6.41 -3.98 3.96
C THR A 142 -6.90 -2.62 4.46
N ALA A 143 -6.27 -1.51 4.03
CA ALA A 143 -6.72 -0.16 4.38
C ALA A 143 -8.09 0.18 3.78
N VAL A 144 -8.36 -0.24 2.54
CA VAL A 144 -9.66 -0.02 1.87
C VAL A 144 -10.79 -0.79 2.56
N GLN A 145 -10.54 -1.98 3.11
CA GLN A 145 -11.54 -2.79 3.81
C GLN A 145 -12.06 -2.18 5.13
N ARG A 146 -11.47 -1.08 5.59
CA ARG A 146 -11.78 -0.49 6.90
C ARG A 146 -13.14 0.23 6.92
N PRO A 147 -13.73 0.43 8.12
CA PRO A 147 -15.10 0.94 8.27
C PRO A 147 -15.37 2.24 7.49
N GLY A 148 -16.60 2.37 6.97
CA GLY A 148 -17.05 3.53 6.19
C GLY A 148 -17.14 3.32 4.68
N THR A 149 -16.79 2.12 4.18
CA THR A 149 -16.73 1.82 2.74
C THR A 149 -17.33 0.44 2.41
N PRO A 150 -18.61 0.16 2.74
CA PRO A 150 -19.16 -1.20 2.67
C PRO A 150 -19.08 -1.81 1.26
N THR A 151 -19.22 -0.99 0.21
CA THR A 151 -19.14 -1.45 -1.18
C THR A 151 -17.69 -1.72 -1.58
N LEU A 152 -16.83 -0.72 -1.39
CA LEU A 152 -15.43 -0.81 -1.81
C LEU A 152 -14.60 -1.74 -0.93
N GLY A 153 -14.99 -1.95 0.33
CA GLY A 153 -14.39 -2.96 1.19
C GLY A 153 -14.65 -4.39 0.69
N THR A 154 -15.85 -4.65 0.16
CA THR A 154 -16.15 -5.95 -0.47
C THR A 154 -15.34 -6.15 -1.75
N TRP A 155 -15.22 -5.11 -2.59
CA TRP A 155 -14.31 -5.12 -3.74
C TRP A 155 -12.87 -5.39 -3.33
N ALA A 156 -12.35 -4.68 -2.32
CA ALA A 156 -10.96 -4.81 -1.90
C ALA A 156 -10.62 -6.20 -1.38
N ARG A 157 -11.56 -6.83 -0.64
CA ARG A 157 -11.43 -8.23 -0.22
C ARG A 157 -11.38 -9.18 -1.41
N LEU A 158 -12.27 -9.02 -2.38
CA LEU A 158 -12.29 -9.84 -3.60
C LEU A 158 -10.98 -9.68 -4.41
N THR A 159 -10.48 -8.44 -4.55
CA THR A 159 -9.20 -8.15 -5.20
C THR A 159 -8.04 -8.84 -4.48
N LEU A 160 -8.01 -8.78 -3.14
CA LEU A 160 -6.97 -9.42 -2.36
C LEU A 160 -7.00 -10.95 -2.51
N ASP A 161 -8.19 -11.56 -2.47
CA ASP A 161 -8.35 -13.00 -2.67
C ASP A 161 -7.95 -13.46 -4.08
N ALA A 162 -8.23 -12.65 -5.10
CA ALA A 162 -7.82 -12.90 -6.47
C ALA A 162 -6.29 -12.87 -6.61
N LEU A 163 -5.64 -11.82 -6.09
CA LEU A 163 -4.17 -11.71 -6.10
C LEU A 163 -3.51 -12.83 -5.29
N ALA A 164 -4.06 -13.19 -4.13
CA ALA A 164 -3.54 -14.26 -3.30
C ALA A 164 -3.62 -15.62 -4.00
N ARG A 165 -4.66 -15.83 -4.83
CA ARG A 165 -4.79 -17.03 -5.66
C ARG A 165 -3.72 -17.06 -6.75
N GLU A 166 -3.46 -15.95 -7.44
CA GLU A 166 -2.36 -15.88 -8.41
C GLU A 166 -1.01 -16.14 -7.75
N ALA A 167 -0.75 -15.52 -6.60
CA ALA A 167 0.51 -15.69 -5.86
C ALA A 167 0.79 -17.15 -5.47
N ARG A 168 -0.25 -17.93 -5.15
CA ARG A 168 -0.12 -19.37 -4.86
C ARG A 168 0.18 -20.22 -6.10
N CYS A 169 -0.13 -19.72 -7.30
CA CYS A 169 0.10 -20.43 -8.56
C CYS A 169 1.43 -20.05 -9.23
N CYS A 170 2.06 -18.95 -8.81
CA CYS A 170 3.32 -18.46 -9.36
C CYS A 170 4.54 -19.08 -8.68
N ALA A 171 5.66 -19.11 -9.39
CA ALA A 171 6.95 -19.41 -8.77
C ALA A 171 7.28 -18.37 -7.68
N VAL A 172 7.79 -18.86 -6.56
CA VAL A 172 8.18 -18.03 -5.42
C VAL A 172 9.50 -17.33 -5.71
N PRO A 173 9.61 -16.00 -5.49
CA PRO A 173 10.87 -15.29 -5.71
C PRO A 173 11.91 -15.69 -4.66
N ALA A 174 13.19 -15.70 -5.06
CA ALA A 174 14.30 -16.04 -4.15
C ALA A 174 14.62 -14.93 -3.13
N THR A 175 14.27 -13.67 -3.45
CA THR A 175 14.51 -12.50 -2.60
C THR A 175 13.26 -11.64 -2.50
N LEU A 176 13.22 -10.74 -1.50
CA LEU A 176 12.20 -9.71 -1.43
C LEU A 176 12.20 -8.83 -2.69
N PRO A 177 11.04 -8.26 -3.06
CA PRO A 177 10.94 -7.26 -4.12
C PRO A 177 11.99 -6.15 -4.01
N LEU A 178 12.54 -5.72 -5.14
CA LEU A 178 13.58 -4.70 -5.20
C LEU A 178 13.16 -3.42 -4.47
N ALA A 179 11.90 -3.00 -4.62
CA ALA A 179 11.36 -1.82 -3.94
C ALA A 179 11.48 -1.88 -2.42
N LEU A 180 11.32 -3.08 -1.83
CA LEU A 180 11.41 -3.29 -0.38
C LEU A 180 12.87 -3.44 0.09
N ARG A 181 13.73 -4.03 -0.75
CA ARG A 181 15.17 -4.15 -0.47
C ARG A 181 15.89 -2.81 -0.53
N ALA A 182 15.51 -1.97 -1.49
CA ALA A 182 16.04 -0.61 -1.68
C ALA A 182 15.26 0.46 -0.90
N ALA A 183 14.32 0.04 -0.05
CA ALA A 183 13.52 0.96 0.74
C ALA A 183 14.41 1.81 1.67
N PRO A 184 14.04 3.07 1.91
CA PRO A 184 14.81 3.92 2.80
C PRO A 184 14.74 3.42 4.27
N PRO A 185 15.61 3.93 5.15
CA PRO A 185 15.62 3.54 6.55
C PRO A 185 14.23 3.69 7.20
N PRO A 186 13.83 2.73 8.07
CA PRO A 186 12.56 2.82 8.78
C PRO A 186 12.56 4.01 9.74
N LEU A 187 11.36 4.52 10.02
CA LEU A 187 11.15 5.68 10.91
C LEU A 187 11.89 5.51 12.25
N ALA A 188 11.83 4.31 12.83
CA ALA A 188 12.46 4.01 14.12
C ALA A 188 13.99 4.22 14.10
N THR A 189 14.67 3.87 13.01
CA THR A 189 16.12 4.08 12.85
C THR A 189 16.43 5.57 12.77
N VAL A 190 15.70 6.32 11.93
CA VAL A 190 15.90 7.76 11.76
C VAL A 190 15.73 8.53 13.07
N LEU A 191 14.71 8.19 13.87
CA LEU A 191 14.48 8.82 15.18
C LEU A 191 15.54 8.44 16.22
N SER A 192 16.08 7.22 16.14
CA SER A 192 17.16 6.78 17.03
C SER A 192 18.45 7.53 16.74
N GLU A 193 18.81 7.69 15.46
CA GLU A 193 19.99 8.42 15.01
C GLU A 193 19.90 9.91 15.37
N ALA A 194 18.73 10.53 15.18
CA ALA A 194 18.49 11.92 15.56
C ALA A 194 18.59 12.17 17.09
N SER A 195 18.45 11.11 17.90
CA SER A 195 18.60 11.18 19.36
C SER A 195 20.06 10.95 19.84
N ALA A 196 21.00 10.64 18.95
CA ALA A 196 22.40 10.42 19.31
C ALA A 196 23.09 11.76 19.66
N PRO A 197 24.07 11.78 20.60
CA PRO A 197 24.78 12.99 20.96
C PRO A 197 25.46 13.62 19.73
N ALA A 198 25.28 14.93 19.57
CA ALA A 198 25.83 15.73 18.48
C ALA A 198 27.37 15.56 18.42
N GLY A 199 27.86 14.99 17.33
CA GLY A 199 29.30 14.70 17.15
C GLY A 199 29.61 13.38 16.42
N SER A 200 28.60 12.56 16.10
CA SER A 200 28.77 11.26 15.43
C SER A 200 28.08 11.16 14.05
N GLY A 201 27.45 12.25 13.57
CA GLY A 201 26.81 12.32 12.25
C GLY A 201 27.67 13.04 11.20
N PRO A 202 27.45 12.81 9.89
CA PRO A 202 28.14 13.54 8.84
C PRO A 202 27.84 15.04 8.91
N ALA A 203 28.86 15.87 8.72
CA ALA A 203 28.74 17.32 8.68
C ALA A 203 27.81 17.74 7.52
N GLY A 204 26.65 18.31 7.85
CA GLY A 204 25.72 18.85 6.85
C GLY A 204 24.22 18.64 7.11
N SER A 205 23.79 18.04 8.22
CA SER A 205 22.35 17.98 8.51
C SER A 205 21.83 19.37 8.92
N GLU A 206 21.25 20.09 7.98
CA GLU A 206 20.35 21.20 8.28
C GLU A 206 19.32 20.68 9.29
N THR A 207 19.34 21.22 10.51
CA THR A 207 18.33 20.94 11.55
C THR A 207 17.01 21.56 11.09
N GLY A 208 16.35 20.88 10.15
CA GLY A 208 14.96 21.14 9.79
C GLY A 208 14.04 20.86 10.98
N ASP A 209 12.82 21.38 10.91
CA ASP A 209 11.77 21.18 11.92
C ASP A 209 11.61 19.69 12.27
N PRO A 210 11.99 19.26 13.49
CA PRO A 210 11.92 17.85 13.90
C PRO A 210 10.49 17.30 13.90
N ALA A 211 9.49 18.14 14.17
CA ALA A 211 8.09 17.75 14.13
C ALA A 211 7.64 17.54 12.68
N GLY A 212 7.97 18.48 11.79
CA GLY A 212 7.76 18.35 10.36
C GLY A 212 8.39 17.08 9.78
N HIS A 213 9.61 16.74 10.22
CA HIS A 213 10.30 15.52 9.79
C HIS A 213 9.58 14.25 10.28
N LEU A 214 9.16 14.19 11.54
CA LEU A 214 8.37 13.06 12.08
C LEU A 214 7.08 12.82 11.28
N LEU A 215 6.37 13.90 10.93
CA LEU A 215 5.14 13.81 10.15
C LEU A 215 5.37 13.22 8.76
N ASP A 216 6.44 13.60 8.07
CA ASP A 216 6.76 13.05 6.75
C ASP A 216 7.11 11.56 6.85
N LEU A 217 7.88 11.18 7.87
CA LEU A 217 8.20 9.78 8.13
C LEU A 217 6.96 8.93 8.42
N LEU A 218 5.99 9.47 9.18
CA LEU A 218 4.74 8.77 9.52
C LEU A 218 3.84 8.57 8.30
N LEU A 219 3.75 9.59 7.44
CA LEU A 219 2.89 9.59 6.26
C LEU A 219 3.46 8.81 5.08
N ALA A 220 4.75 8.45 5.10
CA ALA A 220 5.37 7.55 4.13
C ALA A 220 5.22 6.09 4.58
N PRO A 221 4.32 5.28 3.98
CA PRO A 221 4.08 3.91 4.39
C PRO A 221 5.36 3.09 4.40
N VAL A 222 6.18 3.18 3.34
CA VAL A 222 7.46 2.46 3.24
C VAL A 222 8.37 2.69 4.46
N ARG A 223 8.25 3.81 5.18
CA ARG A 223 9.04 4.13 6.38
C ARG A 223 8.36 3.71 7.67
N SER A 224 7.06 3.97 7.79
CA SER A 224 6.31 3.78 9.03
C SER A 224 5.66 2.40 9.16
N GLY A 225 5.41 1.71 8.05
CA GLY A 225 4.57 0.52 7.95
C GLY A 225 3.07 0.81 8.07
N LEU A 226 2.66 2.09 8.09
CA LEU A 226 1.28 2.52 8.33
C LEU A 226 0.63 3.03 7.05
N VAL A 227 -0.68 2.79 6.93
CA VAL A 227 -1.52 3.52 5.99
C VAL A 227 -2.51 4.35 6.81
N LEU A 228 -2.27 5.65 6.88
CA LEU A 228 -3.10 6.62 7.61
C LEU A 228 -4.13 7.25 6.68
N THR A 229 -5.41 7.03 6.96
CA THR A 229 -6.53 7.65 6.24
C THR A 229 -7.10 8.85 7.00
N ARG A 230 -7.91 9.68 6.33
CA ARG A 230 -8.64 10.77 6.99
C ARG A 230 -9.57 10.27 8.09
N GLU A 231 -10.24 9.14 7.84
CA GLU A 231 -11.15 8.53 8.82
C GLU A 231 -10.39 8.04 10.05
N ASN A 232 -9.18 7.51 9.88
CA ASN A 232 -8.34 7.13 11.01
C ASN A 232 -7.90 8.34 11.84
N LEU A 233 -7.59 9.47 11.19
CA LEU A 233 -7.25 10.71 11.91
C LEU A 233 -8.46 11.31 12.63
N ARG A 234 -9.67 11.15 12.07
CA ARG A 234 -10.92 11.55 12.73
C ARG A 234 -11.16 10.71 13.99
N GLU A 235 -11.08 9.39 13.87
CA GLU A 235 -11.17 8.44 15.00
C GLU A 235 -10.09 8.73 16.05
N ALA A 236 -8.88 9.04 15.62
CA ALA A 236 -7.77 9.40 16.50
C ALA A 236 -8.05 10.69 17.28
N ALA A 237 -8.59 11.71 16.62
CA ALA A 237 -8.90 12.99 17.24
C ALA A 237 -10.00 12.82 18.30
N ASP A 238 -11.05 12.09 17.96
CA ASP A 238 -12.14 11.73 18.87
C ASP A 238 -11.61 10.96 20.10
N ALA A 239 -10.74 9.96 19.88
CA ALA A 239 -10.16 9.15 20.95
C ALA A 239 -9.15 9.90 21.83
N ALA A 240 -8.41 10.85 21.25
CA ALA A 240 -7.45 11.69 21.97
C ALA A 240 -8.09 12.92 22.63
N GLY A 241 -9.37 13.20 22.36
CA GLY A 241 -10.06 14.38 22.88
C GLY A 241 -9.55 15.71 22.29
N VAL A 242 -8.97 15.68 21.09
CA VAL A 242 -8.42 16.85 20.40
C VAL A 242 -9.32 17.28 19.24
N GLY A 243 -9.27 18.55 18.87
CA GLY A 243 -10.07 19.07 17.75
C GLY A 243 -9.60 18.53 16.39
N TYR A 244 -10.51 17.90 15.64
CA TYR A 244 -10.28 17.48 14.26
C TYR A 244 -10.40 18.66 13.29
N ARG A 245 -9.34 18.95 12.53
CA ARG A 245 -9.35 19.94 11.45
C ARG A 245 -9.45 19.23 10.10
N VAL A 246 -10.51 19.52 9.36
CA VAL A 246 -10.68 19.06 7.98
C VAL A 246 -9.59 19.70 7.11
N GLY A 247 -8.79 18.87 6.44
CA GLY A 247 -7.67 19.34 5.62
C GLY A 247 -6.80 18.19 5.11
N GLU A 248 -5.59 18.52 4.68
CA GLU A 248 -4.60 17.50 4.35
C GLU A 248 -4.14 16.76 5.60
N ARG A 249 -3.91 15.44 5.46
CA ARG A 249 -3.55 14.53 6.57
C ARG A 249 -2.39 15.05 7.41
N ARG A 250 -1.40 15.66 6.77
CA ARG A 250 -0.22 16.25 7.43
C ARG A 250 -0.61 17.36 8.41
N TYR A 251 -1.40 18.33 7.97
CA TYR A 251 -1.81 19.45 8.82
C TYR A 251 -2.77 19.02 9.92
N THR A 252 -3.66 18.06 9.64
CA THR A 252 -4.53 17.48 10.68
C THR A 252 -3.68 16.80 11.76
N LEU A 253 -2.70 15.97 11.37
CA LEU A 253 -1.83 15.29 12.31
C LEU A 253 -0.92 16.24 13.09
N GLN A 254 -0.40 17.29 12.45
CA GLN A 254 0.34 18.37 13.12
C GLN A 254 -0.54 19.02 14.19
N ALA A 255 -1.76 19.43 13.82
CA ALA A 255 -2.66 20.11 14.75
C ALA A 255 -3.06 19.22 15.95
N MET A 256 -3.11 17.90 15.77
CA MET A 256 -3.33 16.96 16.89
C MET A 256 -2.11 16.88 17.81
N LEU A 257 -0.90 16.80 17.24
CA LEU A 257 0.35 16.80 18.00
C LEU A 257 0.56 18.12 18.75
N ASP A 258 0.18 19.25 18.18
CA ASP A 258 0.28 20.56 18.83
C ASP A 258 -0.68 20.71 20.02
N GLN A 259 -1.85 20.06 19.96
CA GLN A 259 -2.86 20.12 21.01
C GLN A 259 -2.57 19.19 22.19
N ASP A 260 -2.29 17.92 21.89
CA ASP A 260 -1.90 16.93 22.89
C ASP A 260 -0.91 15.91 22.28
N PRO A 261 0.40 16.18 22.40
CA PRO A 261 1.43 15.29 21.88
C PRO A 261 1.34 13.89 22.54
N ALA A 262 1.08 13.82 23.84
CA ALA A 262 1.15 12.57 24.59
C ALA A 262 -0.03 11.64 24.25
N ALA A 263 -1.25 12.18 24.12
CA ALA A 263 -2.40 11.41 23.68
C ALA A 263 -2.25 10.98 22.21
N THR A 264 -1.86 11.90 21.32
CA THR A 264 -1.69 11.63 19.89
C THR A 264 -0.62 10.57 19.63
N LEU A 265 0.57 10.69 20.24
CA LEU A 265 1.64 9.67 20.12
C LEU A 265 1.23 8.31 20.70
N GLY A 266 0.44 8.32 21.78
CA GLY A 266 -0.12 7.11 22.38
C GLY A 266 -1.07 6.38 21.42
N TRP A 267 -1.97 7.13 20.79
CA TRP A 267 -2.89 6.59 19.79
C TRP A 267 -2.13 6.04 18.58
N LEU A 268 -1.19 6.82 18.01
CA LEU A 268 -0.39 6.39 16.86
C LEU A 268 0.44 5.14 17.17
N SER A 269 1.00 5.02 18.38
CA SER A 269 1.70 3.81 18.83
C SER A 269 0.78 2.59 18.92
N GLY A 270 -0.45 2.77 19.41
CA GLY A 270 -1.50 1.74 19.38
C GLY A 270 -1.86 1.32 17.95
N PHE A 271 -2.12 2.30 17.10
CA PHE A 271 -2.46 2.11 15.69
C PHE A 271 -1.35 1.39 14.91
N ALA A 272 -0.08 1.71 15.20
CA ALA A 272 1.06 1.05 14.58
C ALA A 272 1.20 -0.42 15.00
N ARG A 273 0.90 -0.78 16.25
CA ARG A 273 0.83 -2.21 16.67
C ARG A 273 -0.30 -2.95 15.97
N GLN A 274 -1.42 -2.27 15.77
CA GLN A 274 -2.56 -2.83 15.05
C GLN A 274 -2.19 -3.13 13.60
N TRP A 275 -1.52 -2.20 12.92
CA TRP A 275 -0.97 -2.41 11.58
C TRP A 275 0.03 -3.55 11.50
N ALA A 276 0.93 -3.68 12.48
CA ALA A 276 1.84 -4.82 12.53
C ALA A 276 1.08 -6.16 12.58
N SER A 277 -0.01 -6.22 13.35
CA SER A 277 -0.87 -7.41 13.45
C SER A 277 -1.58 -7.70 12.13
N TRP A 278 -2.18 -6.68 11.51
CA TRP A 278 -2.87 -6.83 10.22
C TRP A 278 -1.95 -7.29 9.10
N HIS A 279 -0.71 -6.80 9.03
CA HIS A 279 0.26 -7.29 8.06
C HIS A 279 0.52 -8.79 8.24
N ILE A 280 0.65 -9.26 9.48
CA ILE A 280 0.87 -10.69 9.78
C ILE A 280 -0.38 -11.54 9.47
N GLU A 281 -1.58 -11.03 9.74
CA GLU A 281 -2.87 -11.70 9.52
C GLU A 281 -3.21 -11.90 8.03
N GLN A 282 -2.61 -11.12 7.12
CA GLN A 282 -2.77 -11.33 5.68
C GLN A 282 -2.39 -12.76 5.27
N GLN A 283 -3.02 -13.30 4.23
CA GLN A 283 -2.82 -14.71 3.83
C GLN A 283 -1.33 -15.02 3.52
N PRO A 284 -0.80 -16.15 4.01
CA PRO A 284 0.59 -16.50 3.77
C PRO A 284 0.89 -16.90 2.35
N VAL A 285 2.00 -16.36 1.85
CA VAL A 285 2.71 -16.84 0.66
C VAL A 285 4.02 -17.47 1.11
N THR A 286 4.46 -18.50 0.39
CA THR A 286 5.75 -19.14 0.61
C THR A 286 6.88 -18.22 0.12
N GLY A 287 8.06 -18.28 0.77
CA GLY A 287 9.25 -17.51 0.40
C GLY A 287 9.46 -16.19 1.14
N PRO A 288 10.31 -15.29 0.60
CA PRO A 288 10.54 -13.96 1.13
C PRO A 288 9.23 -13.17 1.16
N ASP A 289 8.78 -12.84 2.36
CA ASP A 289 7.41 -12.43 2.61
C ASP A 289 7.32 -10.92 2.92
N PRO A 290 6.74 -10.11 2.02
CA PRO A 290 6.50 -8.69 2.26
C PRO A 290 5.73 -8.42 3.57
N ARG A 291 4.85 -9.34 4.01
CA ARG A 291 4.04 -9.15 5.23
C ARG A 291 4.91 -8.95 6.45
N ARG A 292 5.92 -9.80 6.65
CA ARG A 292 6.86 -9.68 7.78
C ARG A 292 7.65 -8.39 7.71
N TRP A 293 8.12 -8.04 6.51
CA TRP A 293 8.85 -6.80 6.28
C TRP A 293 8.02 -5.56 6.65
N TRP A 294 6.74 -5.53 6.25
CA TRP A 294 5.81 -4.44 6.60
C TRP A 294 5.46 -4.43 8.09
N ALA A 295 5.23 -5.62 8.68
CA ALA A 295 4.94 -5.77 10.10
C ALA A 295 6.08 -5.27 10.99
N ASP A 296 7.33 -5.58 10.63
CA ASP A 296 8.52 -5.15 11.37
C ASP A 296 8.64 -3.62 11.39
N ARG A 297 8.34 -2.94 10.28
CA ARG A 297 8.31 -1.48 10.22
C ARG A 297 7.22 -0.88 11.10
N ALA A 298 6.00 -1.42 11.03
CA ALA A 298 4.89 -0.97 11.86
C ALA A 298 5.19 -1.19 13.36
N ALA A 299 5.77 -2.33 13.73
CA ALA A 299 6.19 -2.64 15.10
C ALA A 299 7.31 -1.70 15.59
N GLY A 300 8.31 -1.43 14.74
CA GLY A 300 9.37 -0.47 15.02
C GLY A 300 8.82 0.94 15.26
N THR A 301 7.91 1.40 14.40
CA THR A 301 7.21 2.68 14.54
C THR A 301 6.44 2.74 15.85
N ALA A 302 5.70 1.69 16.22
CA ALA A 302 4.98 1.65 17.47
C ALA A 302 5.90 1.85 18.69
N LEU A 303 7.06 1.19 18.69
CA LEU A 303 8.04 1.30 19.77
C LEU A 303 8.64 2.71 19.83
N ALA A 304 9.03 3.26 18.68
CA ALA A 304 9.61 4.60 18.60
C ALA A 304 8.64 5.68 19.10
N LEU A 305 7.38 5.63 18.68
CA LEU A 305 6.33 6.56 19.13
C LEU A 305 6.04 6.41 20.62
N ARG A 306 6.04 5.19 21.16
CA ARG A 306 5.88 4.96 22.61
C ARG A 306 7.02 5.59 23.41
N ASN A 307 8.24 5.53 22.90
CA ASN A 307 9.40 6.13 23.56
C ASN A 307 9.31 7.67 23.54
N LEU A 308 8.90 8.26 22.41
CA LEU A 308 8.63 9.69 22.32
C LEU A 308 7.52 10.13 23.29
N GLN A 309 6.41 9.37 23.34
CA GLN A 309 5.32 9.63 24.28
C GLN A 309 5.80 9.67 25.74
N ARG A 310 6.67 8.73 26.13
CA ARG A 310 7.23 8.70 27.50
C ARG A 310 8.10 9.91 27.80
N ARG A 311 8.90 10.38 26.83
CA ARG A 311 9.71 11.60 26.98
C ARG A 311 8.81 12.82 27.19
N HIS A 312 7.71 12.94 26.45
CA HIS A 312 6.74 14.03 26.62
C HIS A 312 5.99 14.01 27.95
N ARG A 313 5.83 12.84 28.59
CA ARG A 313 5.19 12.74 29.92
C ARG A 313 6.15 12.94 31.09
N GLY A 314 7.45 12.80 30.85
CA GLY A 314 8.48 12.85 31.88
C GLY A 314 9.29 14.15 31.92
N GLY A 315 9.07 15.06 30.96
CA GLY A 315 9.53 16.45 30.99
C GLY A 315 8.39 17.35 31.42
#